data_AF-A0A950IGB2-F1
#
_entry.id   AF-A0A950IGB2-F1
#
_cell.length_a   1.000
_cell.length_b   1.000
_cell.length_c   1.000
_cell.angle_alpha   90.00
_cell.angle_beta   90.00
_cell.angle_gamma   90.00
#
_symmetry.space_group_name_H-M   'P 1'
#
loop_
_entity.id
_entity.type
_entity.pdbx_description
1 polymer ?
#
loop_
_entity_poly.entity_id
_entity_poly.type
_entity_poly.pdbx_seq_one_letter_code
_entity_poly.pdbx_strand_id
1 'polypeptide(L)'
;MADRRSFLGAVSGVAATVMLATKADAQTTAPAPAPAAPKPAPATSASPKPPSPQALAIATAMRRFDSALSDKDVETIAQGIDGNRRGAARLNPNKATALKNGDEPVTRFSVARGAR
;
A
#
# COMPACT_ATOMS: atom_id res chain seq x y z
N MET A 1 -10.09 -1.73 -37.03
CA MET A 1 -11.19 -1.25 -36.18
C MET A 1 -11.87 -2.44 -35.51
N ALA A 2 -11.22 -3.04 -34.50
CA ALA A 2 -11.81 -4.09 -33.69
C ALA A 2 -11.12 -4.08 -32.33
N ASP A 3 -11.66 -3.34 -31.34
CA ASP A 3 -11.62 -3.79 -29.94
C ASP A 3 -12.51 -2.97 -28.99
N ARG A 4 -13.69 -2.54 -29.45
CA ARG A 4 -14.67 -1.86 -28.57
C ARG A 4 -15.64 -2.83 -27.91
N ARG A 5 -15.70 -4.09 -28.38
CA ARG A 5 -16.62 -5.12 -27.86
C ARG A 5 -16.03 -5.93 -26.70
N SER A 6 -14.71 -5.97 -26.56
CA SER A 6 -14.04 -6.69 -25.47
C SER A 6 -14.11 -5.95 -24.13
N PHE A 7 -14.33 -4.63 -24.15
CA PHE A 7 -14.43 -3.82 -22.92
C PHE A 7 -15.81 -3.87 -22.26
N LEU A 8 -16.88 -4.13 -23.03
CA LEU A 8 -18.25 -4.28 -22.49
C LEU A 8 -18.48 -5.64 -21.80
N GLY A 9 -17.65 -6.65 -22.09
CA GLY A 9 -17.71 -7.95 -21.40
C GLY A 9 -17.15 -7.94 -19.98
N ALA A 10 -16.41 -6.89 -19.58
CA ALA A 10 -15.75 -6.81 -18.28
C ALA A 10 -16.49 -5.94 -17.24
N VAL A 11 -17.53 -5.19 -17.64
CA VAL A 11 -18.23 -4.23 -16.75
C VAL A 11 -19.60 -4.73 -16.29
N SER A 12 -20.09 -5.87 -16.79
CA SER A 12 -21.36 -6.47 -16.36
C SER A 12 -21.29 -7.27 -15.04
N GLY A 13 -20.14 -7.31 -14.36
CA GLY A 13 -19.91 -8.14 -13.17
C GLY A 13 -20.19 -7.51 -11.81
N VAL A 14 -20.87 -6.36 -11.72
CA VAL A 14 -21.18 -5.71 -10.43
C VAL A 14 -22.64 -5.26 -10.38
N ALA A 15 -23.59 -6.20 -10.55
CA ALA A 15 -25.00 -5.94 -10.26
C ALA A 15 -25.79 -7.26 -10.11
N ALA A 16 -25.60 -8.00 -9.00
CA ALA A 16 -26.62 -8.88 -8.42
C ALA A 16 -26.06 -9.69 -7.23
N THR A 17 -26.01 -9.09 -6.04
CA THR A 17 -25.89 -9.83 -4.77
C THR A 17 -27.11 -9.56 -3.90
N VAL A 18 -28.30 -9.86 -4.43
CA VAL A 18 -29.50 -10.00 -3.60
C VAL A 18 -30.36 -11.14 -4.15
N MET A 19 -30.76 -12.05 -3.24
CA MET A 19 -31.79 -13.10 -3.34
C MET A 19 -31.39 -14.52 -3.78
N LEU A 20 -31.09 -15.33 -2.76
CA LEU A 20 -31.77 -16.58 -2.39
C LEU A 20 -32.05 -17.69 -3.43
N ALA A 21 -31.37 -18.84 -3.21
CA ALA A 21 -31.82 -20.22 -3.34
C ALA A 21 -32.62 -20.67 -4.60
N THR A 22 -32.06 -21.63 -5.34
CA THR A 22 -32.74 -22.89 -5.72
C THR A 22 -31.74 -23.87 -6.38
N LYS A 23 -31.91 -25.16 -6.07
CA LYS A 23 -31.12 -26.32 -6.52
C LYS A 23 -31.13 -26.47 -8.05
N ALA A 24 -30.01 -26.88 -8.64
CA ALA A 24 -29.99 -27.79 -9.79
C ALA A 24 -28.58 -28.42 -9.95
N ASP A 25 -28.57 -29.75 -9.88
CA ASP A 25 -27.47 -30.65 -10.22
C ASP A 25 -26.93 -30.43 -11.64
N ALA A 26 -25.60 -30.43 -11.79
CA ALA A 26 -24.92 -31.00 -12.95
C ALA A 26 -23.43 -31.24 -12.60
N GLN A 27 -23.15 -32.48 -12.22
CA GLN A 27 -21.82 -33.05 -12.07
C GLN A 27 -21.01 -32.92 -13.37
N THR A 28 -19.84 -32.29 -13.29
CA THR A 28 -18.68 -32.63 -14.11
C THR A 28 -17.47 -32.56 -13.19
N THR A 29 -16.93 -33.72 -12.83
CA THR A 29 -15.73 -33.86 -12.01
C THR A 29 -14.52 -33.39 -12.79
N ALA A 30 -14.09 -32.16 -12.51
CA ALA A 30 -12.73 -31.72 -12.83
C ALA A 30 -11.74 -32.35 -11.83
N PRO A 31 -10.51 -32.71 -12.25
CA PRO A 31 -9.50 -33.27 -11.35
C PRO A 31 -9.20 -32.30 -10.21
N ALA A 32 -9.12 -32.81 -8.99
CA ALA A 32 -8.84 -32.01 -7.80
C ALA A 32 -7.50 -31.25 -7.94
N PRO A 33 -7.45 -29.93 -7.69
CA PRO A 33 -6.19 -29.21 -7.64
C PRO A 33 -5.36 -29.69 -6.45
N ALA A 34 -4.06 -29.87 -6.66
CA ALA A 34 -3.12 -30.24 -5.61
C ALA A 34 -3.17 -29.22 -4.44
N PRO A 35 -2.89 -29.65 -3.19
CA PRO A 35 -2.92 -28.77 -2.04
C PRO A 35 -2.00 -27.55 -2.26
N ALA A 36 -2.58 -26.36 -2.17
CA ALA A 36 -1.83 -25.12 -2.26
C ALA A 36 -0.75 -25.08 -1.16
N ALA A 37 0.49 -24.77 -1.56
CA ALA A 37 1.59 -24.59 -0.62
C ALA A 37 1.23 -23.51 0.42
N PRO A 38 1.58 -23.68 1.70
CA PRO A 38 1.26 -22.73 2.74
C PRO A 38 1.88 -21.37 2.40
N LYS A 39 1.02 -20.34 2.36
CA LYS A 39 1.42 -18.95 2.15
C LYS A 39 2.36 -18.52 3.28
N PRO A 40 3.49 -17.83 3.01
CA PRO A 40 4.37 -17.34 4.07
C PRO A 40 3.57 -16.48 5.05
N ALA A 41 3.69 -16.80 6.34
CA ALA A 41 3.10 -15.97 7.39
C ALA A 41 3.69 -14.55 7.33
N PRO A 42 2.89 -13.50 7.55
CA PRO A 42 3.41 -12.14 7.68
C PRO A 42 4.47 -12.12 8.79
N ALA A 43 5.66 -11.61 8.48
CA ALA A 43 6.72 -11.47 9.47
C ALA A 43 6.21 -10.67 10.67
N THR A 44 6.36 -11.22 11.87
CA THR A 44 5.95 -10.57 13.11
C THR A 44 6.72 -9.26 13.30
N SER A 45 6.00 -8.23 13.74
CA SER A 45 6.51 -6.90 14.00
C SER A 45 7.73 -6.94 14.92
N ALA A 46 8.91 -6.62 14.38
CA ALA A 46 10.10 -6.42 15.18
C ALA A 46 9.82 -5.42 16.30
N SER A 47 10.39 -5.64 17.50
CA SER A 47 10.30 -4.70 18.61
C SER A 47 10.59 -3.28 18.14
N PRO A 48 9.84 -2.27 18.63
CA PRO A 48 10.02 -0.90 18.20
C PRO A 48 11.48 -0.48 18.38
N LYS A 49 12.17 -0.18 17.28
CA LYS A 49 13.50 0.39 17.35
C LYS A 49 13.39 1.74 18.07
N PRO A 50 14.29 2.07 19.01
CA PRO A 50 14.29 3.37 19.65
C PRO A 50 14.38 4.48 18.59
N PRO A 51 13.71 5.63 18.82
CA PRO A 51 13.79 6.76 17.91
C PRO A 51 15.23 7.28 17.84
N SER A 52 15.60 7.79 16.68
CA SER A 52 16.86 8.44 16.41
C SER A 52 16.97 9.78 17.16
N PRO A 53 18.20 10.24 17.44
CA PRO A 53 18.41 11.51 18.13
C PRO A 53 17.77 12.71 17.41
N GLN A 54 17.75 12.67 16.07
CA GLN A 54 17.14 13.73 15.27
C GLN A 54 15.62 13.77 15.44
N ALA A 55 14.95 12.62 15.47
CA ALA A 55 13.52 12.55 15.70
C ALA A 55 13.14 13.00 17.11
N LEU A 56 13.95 12.64 18.11
CA LEU A 56 13.78 13.14 19.48
C LEU A 56 13.95 14.65 19.56
N ALA A 57 14.98 15.22 18.94
CA ALA A 57 15.19 16.67 18.94
C ALA A 57 14.00 17.43 18.32
N ILE A 58 13.46 16.92 17.20
CA ILE A 58 12.28 17.51 16.56
C ILE A 58 11.06 17.40 17.48
N ALA A 59 10.84 16.22 18.09
CA ALA A 59 9.72 16.02 19.00
C ALA A 59 9.81 16.91 20.25
N THR A 60 11.00 17.04 20.85
CA THR A 60 11.22 17.95 21.99
C THR A 60 11.00 19.41 21.60
N ALA A 61 11.40 19.81 20.39
CA ALA A 61 11.15 21.16 19.89
C ALA A 61 9.66 21.49 19.76
N MET A 62 8.77 20.48 19.68
CA MET A 62 7.32 20.72 19.66
C MET A 62 6.78 21.29 20.97
N ARG A 63 7.51 21.17 22.08
CA ARG A 63 7.12 21.78 23.36
C ARG A 63 7.02 23.30 23.32
N ARG A 64 7.65 23.94 22.34
CA ARG A 64 7.48 25.39 22.11
C ARG A 64 6.07 25.76 21.64
N PHE A 65 5.33 24.81 21.09
CA PHE A 65 3.97 24.99 20.60
C PHE A 65 2.93 24.42 21.57
N ASP A 66 3.31 23.40 22.33
CA ASP A 66 2.48 22.82 23.39
C ASP A 66 3.34 22.53 24.62
N SER A 67 3.23 23.38 25.64
CA SER A 67 3.96 23.22 26.89
C SER A 67 3.45 22.07 27.76
N ALA A 68 2.24 21.54 27.50
CA ALA A 68 1.66 20.44 28.25
C ALA A 68 2.10 19.06 27.72
N LEU A 69 2.91 19.03 26.67
CA LEU A 69 3.35 17.81 25.99
C LEU A 69 4.23 16.95 26.90
N SER A 70 3.70 15.79 27.31
CA SER A 70 4.38 14.88 28.23
C SER A 70 5.60 14.20 27.60
N ASP A 71 6.47 13.60 28.41
CA ASP A 71 7.61 12.82 27.89
C ASP A 71 7.17 11.64 27.03
N LYS A 72 6.05 11.01 27.40
CA LYS A 72 5.45 9.91 26.63
C LYS A 72 4.97 10.37 25.25
N ASP A 73 4.42 11.58 25.17
CA ASP A 73 3.97 12.16 23.90
C ASP A 73 5.16 12.49 23.01
N VAL A 74 6.21 13.07 23.59
CA VAL A 74 7.48 13.33 22.90
C VAL A 74 8.06 12.04 22.33
N GLU A 75 8.09 10.96 23.12
CA GLU A 75 8.55 9.66 22.63
C GLU A 75 7.68 9.13 21.49
N THR A 76 6.36 9.21 21.63
CA THR A 76 5.40 8.77 20.61
C THR A 76 5.58 9.54 19.30
N ILE A 77 5.74 10.86 19.38
CA ILE A 77 5.99 11.73 18.23
C ILE A 77 7.34 11.38 17.59
N ALA A 78 8.40 11.19 18.38
CA ALA A 78 9.71 10.82 17.87
C ALA A 78 9.68 9.47 17.14
N GLN A 79 8.97 8.48 17.69
CA GLN A 79 8.76 7.19 17.03
C GLN A 79 7.98 7.35 15.72
N GLY A 80 6.94 8.19 15.69
CA GLY A 80 6.15 8.50 14.50
C GLY A 80 6.96 9.17 13.40
N ILE A 81 7.77 10.18 13.74
CA ILE A 81 8.67 10.88 12.81
C ILE A 81 9.62 9.89 12.14
N ASP A 82 10.27 9.04 12.93
CA ASP A 82 11.21 8.07 12.39
C ASP A 82 10.55 6.94 11.62
N GLY A 83 9.38 6.49 12.07
CA GLY A 83 8.55 5.54 11.34
C GLY A 83 8.23 6.07 9.94
N ASN A 84 7.76 7.32 9.86
CA ASN A 84 7.45 7.98 8.60
C ASN A 84 8.71 8.15 7.73
N ARG A 85 9.83 8.59 8.30
CA ARG A 85 11.10 8.74 7.57
C ARG A 85 11.55 7.42 6.94
N ARG A 86 11.48 6.31 7.68
CA ARG A 86 11.77 4.97 7.16
C ARG A 86 10.77 4.53 6.10
N GLY A 87 9.48 4.80 6.31
CA GLY A 87 8.42 4.55 5.33
C GLY A 87 8.68 5.28 4.01
N ALA A 88 8.97 6.57 4.06
CA ALA A 88 9.29 7.39 2.90
C ALA A 88 10.53 6.87 2.15
N ALA A 89 11.58 6.45 2.86
CA ALA A 89 12.76 5.84 2.25
C ALA A 89 12.44 4.52 1.53
N ARG A 90 11.48 3.73 2.03
CA ARG A 90 11.02 2.50 1.39
C ARG A 90 10.16 2.77 0.15
N LEU A 91 9.37 3.85 0.16
CA LEU A 91 8.51 4.23 -0.96
C LEU A 91 9.31 4.76 -2.16
N ASN A 92 10.39 5.49 -1.89
CA ASN A 92 11.26 6.01 -2.93
C ASN A 92 12.72 5.61 -2.65
N PRO A 93 13.08 4.33 -2.87
CA PRO A 93 14.43 3.84 -2.59
C PRO A 93 15.47 4.53 -3.49
N ASN A 94 15.06 4.92 -4.70
CA ASN A 94 15.89 5.62 -5.66
C ASN A 94 15.59 7.13 -5.57
N LYS A 95 16.34 7.86 -4.75
CA LYS A 95 16.19 9.32 -4.60
C LYS A 95 16.23 10.12 -5.92
N ALA A 96 16.76 9.52 -6.99
CA ALA A 96 16.75 10.08 -8.35
C ALA A 96 15.34 10.30 -8.92
N THR A 97 14.32 9.56 -8.45
CA THR A 97 12.90 9.73 -8.84
C THR A 97 12.11 10.56 -7.83
N ALA A 98 12.77 11.25 -6.91
CA ALA A 98 12.09 12.18 -6.02
C ALA A 98 11.58 13.39 -6.81
N LEU A 99 10.27 13.53 -6.84
CA LEU A 99 9.60 14.74 -7.34
C LEU A 99 10.05 15.94 -6.49
N LYS A 100 10.43 17.02 -7.16
CA LYS A 100 10.77 18.31 -6.56
C LYS A 100 9.53 19.20 -6.54
N ASN A 101 9.48 20.12 -5.57
CA ASN A 101 8.48 21.18 -5.57
C ASN A 101 8.68 22.04 -6.82
N GLY A 102 7.73 21.97 -7.77
CA GLY A 102 7.81 22.63 -9.07
C GLY A 102 7.96 21.68 -10.26
N ASP A 103 8.16 20.38 -10.03
CA ASP A 103 8.00 19.38 -11.09
C ASP A 103 6.53 19.36 -11.51
N GLU A 104 6.26 19.64 -12.78
CA GLU A 104 4.91 19.58 -13.32
C GLU A 104 4.37 18.14 -13.24
N PRO A 105 3.06 17.96 -13.01
CA PRO A 105 2.47 16.63 -13.08
C PRO A 105 2.70 16.05 -14.47
N VAL A 106 3.08 14.78 -14.55
CA VAL A 106 3.20 14.10 -15.83
C VAL A 106 1.80 14.03 -16.47
N THR A 107 1.60 14.77 -17.56
CA THR A 107 0.31 14.84 -18.28
C THR A 107 0.19 13.82 -19.40
N ARG A 108 1.27 13.11 -19.74
CA ARG A 108 1.32 12.12 -20.82
C ARG A 108 2.06 10.87 -20.37
N PHE A 109 1.39 9.74 -20.45
CA PHE A 109 1.96 8.44 -20.12
C PHE A 109 2.28 7.67 -21.41
N SER A 110 3.49 7.13 -21.52
CA SER A 110 3.89 6.26 -22.63
C SER A 110 4.16 4.85 -22.11
N VAL A 111 3.69 3.83 -22.83
CA VAL A 111 4.04 2.44 -22.56
C VAL A 111 5.28 2.09 -23.37
N ALA A 112 6.33 1.61 -22.71
CA ALA A 112 7.49 1.07 -23.42
C ALA A 112 7.02 -0.18 -24.20
N ARG A 113 7.05 -0.10 -25.53
CA ARG A 113 6.92 -1.31 -26.37
C ARG A 113 8.15 -2.16 -26.07
N GLY A 114 7.94 -3.28 -25.39
CA GLY A 114 8.97 -4.29 -25.17
C GLY A 114 9.64 -4.63 -26.52
N ALA A 115 10.97 -4.71 -26.49
CA ALA A 115 11.71 -5.36 -27.57
C ALA A 115 11.15 -6.77 -27.74
N ARG A 116 10.86 -7.12 -29.00
CA ARG A 116 10.21 -8.37 -29.39
C ARG A 116 10.97 -9.60 -28.93
#